data_AF-A0A067P3T0-F1
#
_entry.id   AF-A0A067P3T0-F1
#
_cell.length_a   1.000
_cell.length_b   1.000
_cell.length_c   1.000
_cell.angle_alpha   90.00
_cell.angle_beta   90.00
_cell.angle_gamma   90.00
#
_symmetry.space_group_name_H-M   'P 1'
#
loop_
_entity.id
_entity.type
_entity.pdbx_description
1 polymer ?
#
loop_
_entity_poly.entity_id
_entity_poly.type
_entity_poly.pdbx_seq_one_letter_code
_entity_poly.pdbx_strand_id
1 'polypeptide(L)'
;MVSLGSFLDHLILPNLLYLMVADASTDLESSTSSIVWQPSSFINFVGRSQCNITSLRFTQVLESDDALISCLRSTSHSLKELQVSDLRGVTFPITDRVLQLLTIHPPNPQTPSLCPRLATIRFGTCLSSTDGVLAQMLESRWYSAEVGTSEFARPKFMNPRLDVKRNPRDVAMLSKLRAAGLQTV
;
A
#
# COMPACT_ATOMS: atom_id res chain seq x y z
N MET A 1 11.53 -27.43 2.34
CA MET A 1 10.44 -26.48 2.02
C MET A 1 11.12 -25.19 1.59
N VAL A 2 10.95 -24.75 0.35
CA VAL A 2 11.59 -23.51 -0.16
C VAL A 2 10.75 -22.34 0.35
N SER A 3 11.32 -21.46 1.17
CA SER A 3 10.61 -20.26 1.62
C SER A 3 10.45 -19.30 0.45
N LEU A 4 9.38 -18.51 0.43
CA LEU A 4 9.19 -17.47 -0.59
C LEU A 4 10.41 -16.53 -0.67
N GLY A 5 11.01 -16.18 0.47
CA GLY A 5 12.23 -15.38 0.52
C GLY A 5 13.38 -16.03 -0.26
N SER A 6 13.65 -17.31 -0.02
CA SER A 6 14.69 -18.04 -0.75
C SER A 6 14.42 -18.15 -2.25
N PHE A 7 13.16 -18.23 -2.67
CA PHE A 7 12.80 -18.17 -4.09
C PHE A 7 13.11 -16.79 -4.68
N LEU A 8 12.68 -15.71 -4.01
CA LEU A 8 12.95 -14.34 -4.44
C LEU A 8 14.45 -14.05 -4.55
N ASP A 9 15.28 -14.65 -3.67
CA ASP A 9 16.73 -14.43 -3.65
C ASP A 9 17.47 -14.94 -4.90
N HIS A 10 16.86 -15.84 -5.69
CA HIS A 10 17.44 -16.36 -6.93
C HIS A 10 16.87 -15.72 -8.20
N LEU A 11 15.85 -14.87 -8.07
CA LEU A 11 15.21 -14.23 -9.21
C LEU A 11 15.89 -12.92 -9.61
N ILE A 12 15.95 -12.71 -10.94
CA ILE A 12 16.27 -11.45 -11.60
C ILE A 12 15.24 -11.27 -12.72
N LEU A 13 14.30 -10.34 -12.52
CA LEU A 13 13.18 -10.12 -13.42
C LEU A 13 13.11 -8.63 -13.81
N PRO A 14 13.97 -8.14 -14.72
CA PRO A 14 14.15 -6.70 -14.95
C PRO A 14 12.91 -6.01 -15.53
N ASN A 15 12.06 -6.76 -16.24
CA ASN A 15 10.84 -6.25 -16.84
C ASN A 15 9.59 -6.52 -15.99
N LEU A 16 9.73 -6.93 -14.72
CA LEU A 16 8.59 -7.20 -13.86
C LEU A 16 7.86 -5.89 -13.51
N LEU A 17 6.61 -5.78 -13.93
CA LEU A 17 5.74 -4.62 -13.68
C LEU A 17 4.67 -4.88 -12.63
N TYR A 18 4.31 -6.15 -12.43
CA TYR A 18 3.21 -6.58 -11.58
C TYR A 18 3.70 -7.70 -10.67
N LEU A 19 3.56 -7.52 -9.35
CA LEU A 19 3.87 -8.57 -8.38
C LEU A 19 2.68 -8.77 -7.44
N MET A 20 2.24 -10.01 -7.33
CA MET A 20 1.26 -10.44 -6.34
C MET A 20 1.90 -11.48 -5.44
N VAL A 21 1.80 -11.26 -4.14
CA VAL A 21 2.19 -12.21 -3.12
C VAL A 21 0.97 -12.53 -2.27
N ALA A 22 0.62 -13.80 -2.21
CA ALA A 22 -0.51 -14.29 -1.45
C ALA A 22 -0.11 -15.52 -0.64
N ASP A 23 -0.50 -15.54 0.64
CA ASP A 23 -0.62 -16.81 1.36
C ASP A 23 -1.98 -17.41 1.03
N ALA A 24 -1.97 -18.66 0.55
CA ALA A 24 -3.17 -19.38 0.18
C ALA A 24 -3.70 -20.24 1.34
N SER A 25 -3.04 -20.23 2.50
CA SER A 25 -3.50 -20.97 3.68
C SER A 25 -4.87 -20.46 4.12
N THR A 26 -5.89 -21.31 3.97
CA THR A 26 -7.26 -21.06 4.43
C THR A 26 -7.44 -21.35 5.92
N ASP A 27 -6.43 -21.93 6.55
CA ASP A 27 -6.53 -22.48 7.90
C ASP A 27 -6.48 -21.34 8.93
N LEU A 28 -7.67 -20.95 9.41
CA LEU A 28 -7.85 -20.06 10.56
C LEU A 28 -7.39 -20.71 11.88
N GLU A 29 -7.30 -22.05 11.91
CA GLU A 29 -7.05 -22.85 13.12
C GLU A 29 -5.58 -23.26 13.29
N SER A 30 -4.78 -23.25 12.22
CA SER A 30 -3.33 -23.43 12.34
C SER A 30 -2.67 -22.07 12.46
N SER A 31 -2.27 -21.68 13.67
CA SER A 31 -1.53 -20.45 13.97
C SER A 31 -0.16 -20.33 13.26
N THR A 32 0.15 -21.23 12.35
CA THR A 32 1.38 -21.26 11.57
C THR A 32 1.08 -20.83 10.15
N SER A 33 1.20 -19.53 9.87
CA SER A 33 1.35 -19.07 8.48
C SER A 33 2.46 -19.87 7.82
N SER A 34 2.16 -20.53 6.70
CA SER A 34 3.18 -21.33 6.01
C SER A 34 4.26 -20.45 5.36
N ILE A 35 3.93 -19.19 5.10
CA ILE A 35 4.81 -18.21 4.48
C ILE A 35 5.17 -17.13 5.50
N VAL A 36 6.44 -17.11 5.91
CA VAL A 36 7.03 -15.97 6.62
C VAL A 36 7.45 -14.93 5.59
N TRP A 37 6.79 -13.77 5.58
CA TRP A 37 7.19 -12.67 4.70
C TRP A 37 8.47 -12.03 5.22
N GLN A 38 9.49 -11.96 4.36
CA GLN A 38 10.77 -11.34 4.68
C GLN A 38 10.95 -10.11 3.78
N PRO A 39 10.72 -8.89 4.30
CA PRO A 39 10.88 -7.67 3.51
C PRO A 39 12.27 -7.54 2.87
N SER A 40 13.31 -8.06 3.54
CA SER A 40 14.68 -8.07 3.04
C SER A 40 14.83 -8.82 1.72
N SER A 41 14.25 -10.02 1.57
CA SER A 41 14.31 -10.78 0.32
C SER A 41 13.57 -10.06 -0.81
N PHE A 42 12.47 -9.36 -0.52
CA PHE A 42 11.78 -8.52 -1.50
C PHE A 42 12.64 -7.32 -1.93
N ILE A 43 13.23 -6.59 -0.98
CA ILE A 43 14.10 -5.45 -1.27
C ILE A 43 15.30 -5.90 -2.11
N ASN A 44 15.93 -7.02 -1.74
CA ASN A 44 17.04 -7.59 -2.49
C ASN A 44 16.62 -7.98 -3.91
N PHE A 45 15.45 -8.60 -4.06
CA PHE A 45 14.90 -8.94 -5.37
C PHE A 45 14.68 -7.69 -6.25
N VAL A 46 14.06 -6.63 -5.71
CA VAL A 46 13.86 -5.37 -6.43
C VAL A 46 15.20 -4.73 -6.78
N GLY A 47 16.15 -4.71 -5.85
CA GLY A 47 17.48 -4.16 -6.06
C GLY A 47 18.31 -4.90 -7.10
N ARG A 48 18.25 -6.25 -7.15
CA ARG A 48 18.94 -7.04 -8.17
C ARG A 48 18.25 -6.97 -9.53
N SER A 49 16.91 -6.98 -9.54
CA SER A 49 16.14 -6.94 -10.77
C SER A 49 16.14 -5.55 -11.40
N GLN A 50 16.31 -4.49 -10.62
CA GLN A 50 16.17 -3.09 -11.07
C GLN A 50 14.84 -2.85 -11.80
N CYS A 51 13.81 -3.61 -11.44
CA CYS A 51 12.50 -3.58 -12.08
C CYS A 51 11.66 -2.41 -11.58
N ASN A 52 10.79 -1.89 -12.45
CA ASN A 52 9.88 -0.80 -12.14
C ASN A 52 8.48 -1.33 -11.81
N ILE A 53 8.33 -1.98 -10.66
CA ILE A 53 7.04 -2.53 -10.22
C ILE A 53 6.03 -1.38 -10.14
N THR A 54 4.97 -1.48 -10.94
CA THR A 54 3.88 -0.50 -11.02
C THR A 54 2.66 -0.94 -10.24
N SER A 55 2.49 -2.24 -10.01
CA SER A 55 1.36 -2.80 -9.27
C SER A 55 1.85 -3.84 -8.27
N LEU A 56 1.53 -3.63 -7.00
CA LEU A 56 1.94 -4.49 -5.89
C LEU A 56 0.71 -4.93 -5.10
N ARG A 57 0.56 -6.25 -4.96
CA ARG A 57 -0.54 -6.84 -4.20
C ARG A 57 -0.01 -7.77 -3.12
N PHE A 58 -0.48 -7.54 -1.89
CA PHE A 58 -0.24 -8.40 -0.74
C PHE A 58 -1.56 -8.95 -0.20
N THR A 59 -1.65 -10.27 -0.11
CA THR A 59 -2.81 -10.96 0.46
C THR A 59 -2.34 -11.89 1.58
N GLN A 60 -2.70 -11.60 2.82
CA GLN A 60 -2.40 -12.44 3.99
C GLN A 60 -0.91 -12.68 4.29
N VAL A 61 -0.01 -11.84 3.77
CA VAL A 61 1.45 -12.01 3.98
C VAL A 61 2.11 -10.95 4.86
N LEU A 62 1.52 -9.77 4.99
CA LEU A 62 2.13 -8.69 5.78
C LEU A 62 1.72 -8.79 7.24
N GLU A 63 2.69 -8.80 8.14
CA GLU A 63 2.47 -8.92 9.59
C GLU A 63 2.45 -7.56 10.30
N SER A 64 3.08 -6.54 9.73
CA SER A 64 3.24 -5.21 10.35
C SER A 64 3.28 -4.08 9.33
N ASP A 65 3.15 -2.85 9.83
CA ASP A 65 3.36 -1.65 9.01
C ASP A 65 4.82 -1.47 8.58
N ASP A 66 5.79 -1.82 9.42
CA ASP A 66 7.23 -1.81 9.07
C ASP A 66 7.54 -2.67 7.85
N ALA A 67 6.92 -3.85 7.76
CA ALA A 67 7.08 -4.73 6.60
C ALA A 67 6.54 -4.06 5.33
N LEU A 68 5.37 -3.42 5.39
CA LEU A 68 4.81 -2.70 4.26
C LEU A 68 5.63 -1.47 3.87
N ILE A 69 6.04 -0.65 4.85
CA ILE A 69 6.84 0.56 4.64
C ILE A 69 8.14 0.22 3.93
N SER A 70 8.79 -0.87 4.34
CA SER A 70 10.01 -1.38 3.73
C SER A 70 9.80 -1.70 2.24
N CYS A 71 8.67 -2.32 1.89
CA CYS A 71 8.32 -2.61 0.50
C CYS A 71 8.05 -1.31 -0.28
N LEU A 72 7.23 -0.41 0.26
CA LEU A 72 6.86 0.85 -0.39
C LEU A 72 8.07 1.74 -0.68
N ARG A 73 9.07 1.76 0.21
CA ARG A 73 10.33 2.49 -0.03
C ARG A 73 11.06 1.98 -1.27
N SER A 74 11.15 0.67 -1.43
CA SER A 74 11.85 0.06 -2.58
C SER A 74 11.13 0.25 -3.93
N THR A 75 9.82 0.49 -3.92
CA THR A 75 9.01 0.67 -5.14
C THR A 75 8.49 2.09 -5.31
N SER A 76 8.94 3.04 -4.48
CA SER A 76 8.33 4.37 -4.35
C SER A 76 8.26 5.13 -5.68
N HIS A 77 9.31 5.08 -6.49
CA HIS A 77 9.41 5.83 -7.75
C HIS A 77 8.51 5.31 -8.88
N SER A 78 8.07 4.05 -8.81
CA SER A 78 7.35 3.37 -9.90
C SER A 78 5.93 2.97 -9.55
N LEU A 79 5.61 2.78 -8.27
CA LEU A 79 4.34 2.21 -7.84
C LEU A 79 3.15 3.11 -8.19
N LYS A 80 2.18 2.54 -8.90
CA LYS A 80 0.92 3.18 -9.32
C LYS A 80 -0.30 2.53 -8.66
N GLU A 81 -0.19 1.26 -8.29
CA GLU A 81 -1.27 0.50 -7.70
C GLU A 81 -0.79 -0.28 -6.48
N LEU A 82 -1.51 -0.12 -5.37
CA LEU A 82 -1.28 -0.86 -4.13
C LEU A 82 -2.57 -1.54 -3.71
N GLN A 83 -2.47 -2.84 -3.47
CA GLN A 83 -3.53 -3.61 -2.83
C GLN A 83 -2.97 -4.37 -1.63
N VAL A 84 -3.58 -4.16 -0.48
CA VAL A 84 -3.28 -4.91 0.75
C VAL A 84 -4.58 -5.46 1.30
N SER A 85 -4.59 -6.74 1.63
CA SER A 85 -5.76 -7.40 2.20
C SER A 85 -5.33 -8.47 3.18
N ASP A 86 -5.93 -8.49 4.36
CA ASP A 86 -5.87 -9.63 5.28
C ASP A 86 -7.28 -10.11 5.60
N LEU A 87 -7.71 -11.18 4.94
CA LEU A 87 -9.05 -11.75 5.12
C LEU A 87 -9.19 -12.51 6.45
N ARG A 88 -8.09 -12.79 7.16
CA ARG A 88 -8.12 -13.44 8.48
C ARG A 88 -8.51 -12.47 9.59
N GLY A 89 -8.33 -11.16 9.35
CA GLY A 89 -8.59 -10.12 10.35
C GLY A 89 -7.60 -10.12 11.52
N VAL A 90 -6.41 -10.68 11.32
CA VAL A 90 -5.40 -10.84 12.37
C VAL A 90 -4.39 -9.70 12.34
N THR A 91 -4.08 -9.18 11.15
CA THR A 91 -3.06 -8.16 10.94
C THR A 91 -3.65 -6.88 10.34
N PHE A 92 -3.12 -5.74 10.78
CA PHE A 92 -3.55 -4.42 10.32
C PHE A 92 -2.33 -3.58 9.88
N PRO A 93 -1.62 -3.99 8.80
CA PRO A 93 -0.43 -3.31 8.33
C PRO A 93 -0.68 -1.88 7.83
N ILE A 94 -1.93 -1.46 7.60
CA ILE A 94 -2.24 -0.09 7.18
C ILE A 94 -2.58 0.76 8.42
N THR A 95 -1.56 1.36 9.02
CA THR A 95 -1.64 2.23 10.21
C THR A 95 -1.58 3.72 9.84
N ASP A 96 -1.81 4.59 10.82
CA ASP A 96 -1.59 6.04 10.68
C ASP A 96 -0.20 6.37 10.12
N ARG A 97 0.82 5.61 10.54
CA ARG A 97 2.20 5.78 10.08
C ARG A 97 2.34 5.52 8.58
N VAL A 98 1.70 4.47 8.06
CA VAL A 98 1.69 4.18 6.62
C VAL A 98 1.00 5.29 5.85
N LEU A 99 -0.17 5.72 6.34
CA LEU A 99 -0.94 6.78 5.69
C LEU A 99 -0.17 8.11 5.69
N GLN A 100 0.48 8.48 6.79
CA GLN A 100 1.30 9.70 6.90
C GLN A 100 2.49 9.69 5.93
N LEU A 101 3.12 8.53 5.72
CA LEU A 101 4.18 8.38 4.72
C LEU A 101 3.65 8.45 3.28
N LEU A 102 2.39 8.07 3.07
CA LEU A 102 1.69 8.25 1.79
C LEU A 102 1.11 9.66 1.65
N THR A 103 1.03 10.47 2.69
CA THR A 103 0.57 11.87 2.59
C THR A 103 1.63 12.69 1.85
N ILE A 104 1.18 13.54 0.92
CA ILE A 104 2.05 14.50 0.26
C ILE A 104 2.24 15.68 1.19
N HIS A 105 3.48 15.87 1.63
CA HIS A 105 3.88 17.05 2.39
C HIS A 105 4.52 18.08 1.46
N PRO A 106 4.52 19.38 1.83
CA PRO A 106 5.37 20.36 1.18
C PRO A 106 6.82 19.83 1.09
N PRO A 107 7.59 20.19 0.05
CA PRO A 107 8.93 19.66 -0.17
C PRO A 107 9.81 19.86 1.08
N ASN A 108 9.96 18.78 1.85
CA ASN A 108 10.84 18.69 3.00
C ASN A 108 11.87 17.60 2.70
N PRO A 109 13.15 17.95 2.54
CA PRO A 109 14.23 17.00 2.27
C PRO A 109 14.33 15.87 3.30
N GLN A 110 13.83 16.07 4.52
CA GLN A 110 13.94 15.10 5.62
C GLN A 110 12.81 14.06 5.63
N THR A 111 11.69 14.32 4.96
CA THR A 111 10.51 13.44 4.99
C THR A 111 9.89 13.31 3.60
N PRO A 112 10.57 12.62 2.66
CA PRO A 112 10.02 12.42 1.32
C PRO A 112 8.75 11.56 1.38
N SER A 113 7.70 12.02 0.71
CA SER A 113 6.46 11.26 0.55
C SER A 113 6.71 9.99 -0.27
N LEU A 114 6.14 8.87 0.17
CA LEU A 114 6.26 7.60 -0.52
C LEU A 114 5.26 7.48 -1.66
N CYS A 115 5.66 6.78 -2.71
CA CYS A 115 4.81 6.42 -3.85
C CYS A 115 4.08 7.63 -4.45
N PRO A 116 4.79 8.68 -4.93
CA PRO A 116 4.15 9.87 -5.50
C PRO A 116 3.22 9.54 -6.67
N ARG A 117 3.48 8.44 -7.40
CA ARG A 117 2.69 8.00 -8.55
C ARG A 117 1.51 7.08 -8.23
N LEU A 118 1.23 6.85 -6.95
CA LEU A 118 0.16 5.96 -6.51
C LEU A 118 -1.21 6.54 -6.85
N ALA A 119 -1.95 5.85 -7.73
CA ALA A 119 -3.26 6.25 -8.24
C ALA A 119 -4.39 5.28 -7.85
N THR A 120 -4.07 4.01 -7.63
CA THR A 120 -5.05 2.97 -7.26
C THR A 120 -4.68 2.42 -5.90
N ILE A 121 -5.60 2.53 -4.93
CA ILE A 121 -5.37 2.07 -3.57
C ILE A 121 -6.54 1.18 -3.13
N ARG A 122 -6.22 -0.02 -2.67
CA ARG A 122 -7.19 -1.01 -2.17
C ARG A 122 -6.73 -1.50 -0.81
N PHE A 123 -7.38 -0.99 0.24
CA PHE A 123 -7.17 -1.47 1.60
C PHE A 123 -8.36 -2.34 1.96
N GLY A 124 -8.16 -3.66 1.99
CA GLY A 124 -9.18 -4.60 2.43
C GLY A 124 -9.52 -4.43 3.91
N THR A 125 -9.72 -5.52 4.62
CA THR A 125 -9.98 -5.55 6.08
C THR A 125 -8.77 -5.21 6.95
N CYS A 126 -7.69 -4.65 6.38
CA CYS A 126 -6.39 -4.47 7.02
C CYS A 126 -6.09 -3.00 7.39
N LEU A 127 -7.08 -2.11 7.28
CA LEU A 127 -6.99 -0.71 7.67
C LEU A 127 -7.29 -0.52 9.15
N SER A 128 -6.34 0.04 9.89
CA SER A 128 -6.49 0.44 11.29
C SER A 128 -5.86 1.82 11.46
N SER A 129 -6.67 2.86 11.24
CA SER A 129 -6.24 4.25 11.33
C SER A 129 -7.21 5.09 12.15
N THR A 130 -6.68 6.15 12.75
CA THR A 130 -7.47 7.19 13.39
C THR A 130 -8.34 7.89 12.34
N ASP A 131 -9.59 8.23 12.71
CA ASP A 131 -10.50 8.96 11.83
C ASP A 131 -9.87 10.28 11.35
N GLY A 132 -9.92 10.49 10.04
CA GLY A 132 -9.41 11.67 9.36
C GLY A 132 -7.98 11.54 8.85
N VAL A 133 -7.21 10.52 9.27
CA VAL A 133 -5.84 10.32 8.77
C VAL A 133 -5.86 9.85 7.32
N LEU A 134 -6.80 8.98 6.95
CA LEU A 134 -7.00 8.58 5.57
C LEU A 134 -7.49 9.76 4.72
N ALA A 135 -8.43 10.56 5.26
CA ALA A 135 -8.90 11.78 4.61
C ALA A 135 -7.74 12.73 4.28
N GLN A 136 -6.85 13.00 5.25
CA GLN A 136 -5.69 13.86 5.06
C GLN A 136 -4.76 13.34 3.97
N MET A 137 -4.49 12.04 3.97
CA MET A 137 -3.66 11.41 2.93
C MET A 137 -4.28 11.58 1.54
N LEU A 138 -5.57 11.29 1.38
CA LEU A 138 -6.27 11.44 0.11
C LEU A 138 -6.34 12.91 -0.34
N GLU A 139 -6.64 13.82 0.59
CA GLU A 139 -6.72 15.25 0.33
C GLU A 139 -5.40 15.80 -0.21
N SER A 140 -4.30 15.47 0.46
CA SER A 140 -2.96 15.91 0.04
C SER A 140 -2.63 15.45 -1.39
N ARG A 141 -2.99 14.21 -1.75
CA ARG A 141 -2.76 13.65 -3.08
C ARG A 141 -3.67 14.24 -4.14
N TRP A 142 -4.91 14.53 -3.77
CA TRP A 142 -5.90 15.06 -4.70
C TRP A 142 -5.51 16.45 -5.22
N TYR A 143 -5.13 17.34 -4.29
CA TYR A 143 -4.83 18.73 -4.61
C TYR A 143 -3.39 18.96 -5.07
N SER A 144 -2.41 18.16 -4.64
CA SER A 144 -1.03 18.31 -5.12
C SER A 144 -0.89 18.04 -6.62
N ALA A 145 -1.73 17.16 -7.18
CA ALA A 145 -1.79 16.92 -8.62
C ALA A 145 -2.32 18.12 -9.42
N GLU A 146 -3.03 19.07 -8.78
CA GLU A 146 -3.58 20.27 -9.45
C GLU A 146 -2.55 21.38 -9.62
N VAL A 147 -1.49 21.39 -8.80
CA VAL A 147 -0.45 22.43 -8.81
C VAL A 147 0.57 22.24 -9.95
N GLY A 148 0.30 21.33 -10.90
CA GLY A 148 1.07 21.18 -12.13
C GLY A 148 2.44 20.49 -11.98
N THR A 149 2.73 19.92 -10.80
CA THR A 149 3.92 19.07 -10.64
C THR A 149 3.60 17.68 -11.19
N SER A 150 4.17 17.35 -12.37
CA SER A 150 3.99 16.06 -13.07
C SER A 150 4.41 14.82 -12.26
N GLU A 151 4.92 15.00 -11.05
CA GLU A 151 5.46 13.93 -10.21
C GLU A 151 4.37 13.18 -9.44
N PHE A 152 3.29 13.86 -9.05
CA PHE A 152 2.25 13.29 -8.20
C PHE A 152 1.03 12.83 -8.99
N ALA A 153 0.68 11.56 -8.86
CA ALA A 153 -0.55 11.05 -9.44
C ALA A 153 -1.76 11.40 -8.56
N ARG A 154 -2.83 11.86 -9.22
CA ARG A 154 -4.15 11.96 -8.58
C ARG A 154 -4.70 10.55 -8.31
N PRO A 155 -5.18 10.24 -7.09
CA PRO A 155 -5.90 9.01 -6.83
C PRO A 155 -7.12 8.89 -7.74
N LYS A 156 -7.27 7.76 -8.43
CA LYS A 156 -8.39 7.46 -9.31
C LYS A 156 -9.35 6.45 -8.70
N PHE A 157 -8.82 5.56 -7.86
CA PHE A 157 -9.58 4.49 -7.22
C PHE A 157 -9.16 4.32 -5.77
N MET A 158 -10.14 4.26 -4.87
CA MET A 158 -9.96 3.98 -3.46
C MET A 158 -11.08 3.07 -2.95
N ASN A 159 -10.73 1.93 -2.35
CA ASN A 159 -11.70 1.09 -1.65
C ASN A 159 -11.14 0.75 -0.25
N PRO A 160 -11.46 1.56 0.77
CA PRO A 160 -11.18 1.26 2.16
C PRO A 160 -12.42 0.66 2.83
N ARG A 161 -12.25 -0.41 3.61
CA ARG A 161 -13.31 -0.88 4.51
C ARG A 161 -13.33 0.00 5.78
N LEU A 162 -14.31 0.89 5.87
CA LEU A 162 -14.48 1.82 6.99
C LEU A 162 -15.82 1.59 7.71
N ASP A 163 -15.81 1.76 9.03
CA ASP A 163 -17.03 1.85 9.84
C ASP A 163 -17.48 3.32 9.86
N VAL A 164 -18.67 3.60 9.33
CA VAL A 164 -19.21 4.98 9.21
C VAL A 164 -19.32 5.69 10.56
N LYS A 165 -19.61 4.96 11.64
CA LYS A 165 -19.75 5.54 12.98
C LYS A 165 -18.38 5.87 13.59
N ARG A 166 -17.37 5.06 13.29
CA ARG A 166 -16.01 5.23 13.81
C ARG A 166 -15.17 6.20 12.98
N ASN A 167 -15.45 6.30 11.68
CA ASN A 167 -14.65 7.06 10.72
C ASN A 167 -15.47 8.12 9.94
N PRO A 168 -16.21 9.01 10.63
CA PRO A 168 -17.08 9.97 9.95
C PRO A 168 -16.31 10.96 9.06
N ARG A 169 -15.10 11.39 9.44
CA ARG A 169 -14.30 12.33 8.62
C ARG A 169 -13.78 11.66 7.36
N ASP A 170 -13.27 10.43 7.49
CA ASP A 170 -12.79 9.67 6.33
C ASP A 170 -13.92 9.40 5.32
N VAL A 171 -15.11 9.03 5.81
CA VAL A 171 -16.29 8.79 4.98
C VAL A 171 -16.78 10.08 4.31
N ALA A 172 -16.80 11.20 5.03
CA ALA A 172 -17.17 12.50 4.48
C ALA A 172 -16.19 12.92 3.36
N MET A 173 -14.89 12.73 3.57
CA MET A 173 -13.87 13.05 2.56
C MET A 173 -13.98 12.16 1.32
N LEU A 174 -14.17 10.84 1.49
CA LEU A 174 -14.38 9.93 0.37
C LEU A 174 -15.62 10.31 -0.44
N SER A 175 -16.70 10.72 0.24
CA SER A 175 -17.93 11.18 -0.43
C SER A 175 -17.71 12.46 -1.23
N LYS A 176 -16.98 13.43 -0.65
CA LYS A 176 -16.55 14.67 -1.34
C LYS A 176 -15.72 14.35 -2.59
N LEU A 177 -14.72 13.48 -2.47
CA LEU A 177 -13.85 13.11 -3.60
C LEU A 177 -14.56 12.25 -4.64
N ARG A 178 -15.52 11.41 -4.24
CA ARG A 178 -16.37 10.66 -5.17
C ARG A 178 -17.16 11.59 -6.06
N ALA A 179 -17.74 12.67 -5.50
CA ALA A 179 -18.42 13.70 -6.27
C ALA A 179 -17.47 14.43 -7.25
N ALA A 180 -16.16 14.45 -6.96
CA ALA A 180 -15.12 15.01 -7.82
C ALA A 180 -14.49 13.98 -8.81
N GLY A 181 -14.99 12.73 -8.85
CA GLY A 181 -14.57 11.71 -9.81
C GLY A 181 -13.68 10.59 -9.24
N LEU A 182 -13.46 10.51 -7.93
CA LEU A 182 -12.81 9.37 -7.30
C LEU A 182 -13.72 8.13 -7.39
N GLN A 183 -13.22 7.05 -7.98
CA GLN A 183 -13.94 5.78 -7.98
C GLN A 183 -13.79 5.10 -6.62
N THR A 184 -14.89 4.63 -6.07
CA THR A 184 -14.92 3.84 -4.84
C THR A 184 -15.92 2.70 -5.01
N VAL A 185 -15.66 1.54 -4.42
CA VAL A 185 -16.56 0.37 -4.43
C VAL A 185 -16.99 0.08 -3.01
#